data_AF-A0A2S1T1Z0-F1
#
_entry.id   AF-A0A2S1T1Z0-F1
#
_cell.length_a   1.000
_cell.length_b   1.000
_cell.length_c   1.000
_cell.angle_alpha   90.00
_cell.angle_beta   90.00
_cell.angle_gamma   90.00
#
_symmetry.space_group_name_H-M   'P 1'
#
loop_
_entity.id
_entity.type
_entity.pdbx_description
1 polymer ?
#
loop_
_entity_poly.entity_id
_entity_poly.type
_entity_poly.pdbx_seq_one_letter_code
_entity_poly.pdbx_strand_id
1 'polypeptide(L)'
;MARFHVEPGLEEKLAQLIAPKVHEIAREVERQAKVFAPPTKKWVTVADDKVRPTHVAAHDQEVPANLRFKIDSMDWDRKHRGLGPFTYMKAPKDESSRAVANIKNCRCHTRSIPDGISRNIRTLPPVVAGSTVTVKVVAEGDWVVPAEIGTVYPGNLEAKGTYYMARAAAVVAARHR
;
A
#
# COMPACT_ATOMS: atom_id res chain seq x y z
N MET A 1 54.35 -19.50 -19.97
CA MET A 1 53.42 -18.70 -19.14
C MET A 1 52.04 -18.79 -19.77
N ALA A 2 51.04 -19.37 -19.11
CA ALA A 2 49.69 -19.47 -19.67
C ALA A 2 48.99 -18.10 -19.57
N ARG A 3 48.48 -17.58 -20.70
CA ARG A 3 47.63 -16.37 -20.71
C ARG A 3 46.17 -16.82 -20.69
N PHE A 4 45.44 -16.40 -19.66
CA PHE A 4 43.99 -16.56 -19.61
C PHE A 4 43.34 -15.66 -20.66
N HIS A 5 42.54 -16.26 -21.54
CA HIS A 5 41.72 -15.54 -22.50
C HIS A 5 40.26 -15.74 -22.07
N VAL A 6 39.62 -14.64 -21.68
CA VAL A 6 38.18 -14.65 -21.33
C VAL A 6 37.41 -15.01 -22.60
N GLU A 7 36.53 -16.00 -22.51
CA GLU A 7 35.61 -16.30 -23.60
C GLU A 7 34.68 -15.09 -23.80
N PRO A 8 34.53 -14.55 -25.03
CA PRO A 8 33.56 -13.49 -25.28
C PRO A 8 32.16 -13.89 -24.79
N GLY A 9 31.54 -13.04 -23.98
CA GLY A 9 30.23 -13.32 -23.39
C GLY A 9 30.26 -14.14 -22.09
N LEU A 10 31.43 -14.34 -21.47
CA LEU A 10 31.55 -14.97 -20.15
C LEU A 10 30.66 -14.26 -19.11
N GLU A 11 30.57 -12.94 -19.16
CA GLU A 11 29.77 -12.14 -18.23
C GLU A 11 28.28 -12.42 -18.37
N GLU A 12 27.79 -12.60 -19.59
CA GLU A 12 26.39 -12.95 -19.86
C GLU A 12 26.09 -14.39 -19.40
N LYS A 13 26.99 -15.34 -19.68
CA LYS A 13 26.88 -16.71 -19.15
C LYS A 13 26.88 -16.72 -17.62
N LEU A 14 27.73 -15.91 -17.00
CA LEU A 14 27.76 -15.76 -15.54
C LEU A 14 26.46 -15.14 -15.03
N ALA A 15 25.94 -14.10 -15.68
CA ALA A 15 24.67 -13.47 -15.35
C ALA A 15 23.51 -14.48 -15.41
N GLN A 16 23.45 -15.33 -16.44
CA GLN A 16 22.48 -16.41 -16.56
C GLN A 16 22.62 -17.44 -15.42
N LEU A 17 23.85 -17.78 -15.03
CA LEU A 17 24.12 -18.71 -13.92
C LEU A 17 23.67 -18.15 -12.56
N ILE A 18 23.84 -16.86 -12.31
CA ILE A 18 23.44 -16.25 -11.03
C ILE A 18 21.96 -15.86 -10.99
N ALA A 19 21.27 -15.78 -12.13
CA ALA A 19 19.88 -15.31 -12.22
C ALA A 19 18.90 -16.05 -11.29
N PRO A 20 18.94 -17.39 -11.14
CA PRO A 20 18.11 -18.10 -10.18
C PRO A 20 18.36 -17.63 -8.73
N LYS A 21 19.63 -17.37 -8.38
CA LYS A 21 19.98 -16.94 -7.02
C LYS A 21 19.49 -15.53 -6.71
N VAL A 22 19.62 -14.61 -7.67
CA VAL A 22 19.07 -13.25 -7.54
C VAL A 22 17.55 -13.31 -7.40
N HIS A 23 16.89 -14.21 -8.13
CA HIS A 23 15.44 -14.42 -8.02
C HIS A 23 15.02 -14.98 -6.65
N GLU A 24 15.81 -15.88 -6.04
CA GLU A 24 15.57 -16.33 -4.66
C GLU A 24 15.65 -15.18 -3.64
N ILE A 25 16.64 -14.30 -3.76
CA ILE A 25 16.78 -13.12 -2.90
C ILE A 25 15.57 -12.21 -3.05
N ALA A 26 15.12 -11.97 -4.28
CA ALA A 26 13.91 -11.18 -4.52
C ALA A 26 12.64 -11.83 -3.94
N ARG A 27 12.50 -13.16 -4.03
CA ARG A 27 11.40 -13.89 -3.36
C ARG A 27 11.48 -13.77 -1.84
N GLU A 28 12.67 -13.63 -1.26
CA GLU A 28 12.81 -13.32 0.16
C GLU A 28 12.30 -11.92 0.49
N VAL A 29 12.65 -10.93 -0.34
CA VAL A 29 12.12 -9.55 -0.22
C VAL A 29 10.60 -9.56 -0.31
N GLU A 30 10.01 -10.29 -1.27
CA GLU A 30 8.55 -10.45 -1.38
C GLU A 30 7.94 -10.99 -0.08
N ARG A 31 8.50 -12.07 0.48
CA ARG A 31 8.00 -12.64 1.74
C ARG A 31 8.05 -11.63 2.89
N GLN A 32 9.14 -10.89 3.02
CA GLN A 32 9.25 -9.85 4.05
C GLN A 32 8.29 -8.69 3.79
N ALA A 33 8.14 -8.26 2.53
CA ALA A 33 7.22 -7.19 2.16
C ALA A 33 5.78 -7.57 2.47
N LYS A 34 5.38 -8.82 2.24
CA LYS A 34 4.05 -9.34 2.61
C LYS A 34 3.79 -9.31 4.10
N VAL A 35 4.80 -9.52 4.93
CA VAL A 35 4.68 -9.44 6.40
C VAL A 35 4.55 -8.00 6.88
N PHE A 36 5.28 -7.06 6.27
CA PHE A 36 5.25 -5.65 6.66
C PHE A 36 4.10 -4.85 6.02
N ALA A 37 3.54 -5.35 4.93
CA ALA A 37 2.45 -4.69 4.22
C ALA A 37 1.26 -4.50 5.16
N PRO A 38 0.67 -3.30 5.19
CA PRO A 38 -0.48 -3.07 6.05
C PRO A 38 -1.70 -3.88 5.58
N PRO A 39 -2.56 -4.29 6.52
CA PRO A 39 -3.89 -4.75 6.14
C PRO A 39 -4.65 -3.60 5.47
N THR A 40 -5.72 -3.94 4.77
CA THR A 40 -6.70 -2.95 4.32
C THR A 40 -7.89 -2.96 5.27
N LYS A 41 -8.71 -1.93 5.18
CA LYS A 41 -9.95 -1.80 5.92
C LYS A 41 -11.05 -1.38 4.96
N LYS A 42 -12.23 -1.94 5.20
CA LYS A 42 -13.41 -1.75 4.38
C LYS A 42 -14.50 -1.04 5.17
N TRP A 43 -15.13 -0.03 4.59
CA TRP A 43 -16.24 0.67 5.23
C TRP A 43 -17.53 -0.12 5.06
N VAL A 44 -18.12 -0.54 6.19
CA VAL A 44 -19.35 -1.31 6.21
C VAL A 44 -20.48 -0.45 6.75
N THR A 45 -21.46 -0.22 5.90
CA THR A 45 -22.64 0.57 6.20
C THR A 45 -23.77 -0.37 6.61
N VAL A 46 -24.50 0.00 7.66
CA VAL A 46 -25.68 -0.75 8.09
C VAL A 46 -26.82 -0.46 7.10
N ALA A 47 -27.49 -1.50 6.62
CA ALA A 47 -28.66 -1.33 5.76
C ALA A 47 -29.87 -0.91 6.61
N ASP A 48 -30.00 0.39 6.87
CA ASP A 48 -31.08 0.97 7.66
C ASP A 48 -31.45 2.35 7.08
N ASP A 49 -32.74 2.69 7.13
CA ASP A 49 -33.34 3.91 6.58
C ASP A 49 -32.80 5.22 7.20
N LYS A 50 -32.21 5.15 8.39
CA LYS A 50 -31.61 6.30 9.09
C LYS A 50 -30.13 6.50 8.73
N VAL A 51 -29.56 5.67 7.85
CA VAL A 51 -28.19 5.86 7.39
C VAL A 51 -28.11 7.04 6.43
N ARG A 52 -27.10 7.88 6.65
CA ARG A 52 -26.86 9.05 5.82
C ARG A 52 -26.41 8.63 4.41
N PRO A 53 -26.87 9.32 3.34
CA PRO A 53 -26.45 9.02 1.97
C PRO A 53 -24.93 9.02 1.77
N THR A 54 -24.20 9.91 2.45
CA THR A 54 -22.74 9.99 2.40
C THR A 54 -22.07 8.69 2.87
N HIS A 55 -22.65 7.99 3.85
CA HIS A 55 -22.13 6.72 4.32
C HIS A 55 -22.50 5.56 3.41
N VAL A 56 -23.64 5.64 2.73
CA VAL A 56 -24.02 4.68 1.69
C VAL A 56 -23.04 4.76 0.53
N ALA A 57 -22.66 5.97 0.10
CA ALA A 57 -21.64 6.17 -0.94
C ALA A 57 -20.25 5.67 -0.53
N ALA A 58 -19.92 5.75 0.76
CA ALA A 58 -18.68 5.19 1.30
C ALA A 58 -18.71 3.66 1.46
N HIS A 59 -19.88 3.02 1.33
CA HIS A 59 -20.00 1.58 1.50
C HIS A 59 -19.08 0.86 0.52
N ASP A 60 -18.47 -0.22 1.00
CA ASP A 60 -17.55 -1.05 0.28
C ASP A 60 -16.23 -0.41 -0.14
N GLN A 61 -16.01 0.88 0.16
CA GLN A 61 -14.69 1.48 -0.01
C GLN A 61 -13.67 0.70 0.81
N GLU A 62 -12.62 0.21 0.14
CA GLU A 62 -11.47 -0.46 0.75
C GLU A 62 -10.24 0.43 0.61
N VAL A 63 -9.58 0.72 1.73
CA VAL A 63 -8.34 1.49 1.76
C VAL A 63 -7.31 0.82 2.68
N PRO A 64 -6.00 1.00 2.45
CA PRO A 64 -4.97 0.61 3.40
C PRO A 64 -5.23 1.15 4.82
N ALA A 65 -4.91 0.37 5.85
CA ALA A 65 -5.28 0.68 7.24
C ALA A 65 -4.72 2.02 7.74
N ASN A 66 -3.54 2.41 7.27
CA ASN A 66 -2.90 3.70 7.58
C ASN A 66 -3.54 4.90 6.86
N LEU A 67 -4.36 4.67 5.83
CA LEU A 67 -4.99 5.72 5.03
C LEU A 67 -6.41 6.04 5.52
N ARG A 68 -7.00 7.08 4.94
CA ARG A 68 -8.35 7.56 5.28
C ARG A 68 -9.33 7.23 4.16
N PHE A 69 -10.56 6.87 4.53
CA PHE A 69 -11.72 6.82 3.65
C PHE A 69 -12.02 8.20 3.11
N LYS A 70 -12.49 8.26 1.86
CA LYS A 70 -12.97 9.48 1.21
C LYS A 70 -14.49 9.45 1.20
N ILE A 71 -15.12 10.43 1.85
CA ILE A 71 -16.57 10.51 2.02
C ILE A 71 -17.04 11.89 1.58
N ASP A 72 -18.26 11.99 1.07
CA ASP A 72 -18.87 13.28 0.79
C ASP A 72 -19.06 14.09 2.07
N SER A 73 -18.70 15.38 2.00
CA SER A 73 -18.94 16.31 3.09
C SER A 73 -20.42 16.66 3.14
N MET A 74 -21.03 16.59 4.32
CA MET A 74 -22.39 17.07 4.53
C MET A 74 -22.48 18.58 4.32
N ASP A 75 -23.61 19.07 3.82
CA ASP A 75 -23.82 20.50 3.59
C ASP A 75 -23.64 21.36 4.84
N TRP A 76 -24.03 20.83 6.01
CA TRP A 76 -23.81 21.54 7.27
C TRP A 76 -22.31 21.76 7.53
N ASP A 77 -21.50 20.71 7.35
CA ASP A 77 -20.05 20.75 7.54
C ASP A 77 -19.39 21.68 6.50
N ARG A 78 -19.86 21.68 5.25
CA ARG A 78 -19.40 22.62 4.22
C ARG A 78 -19.66 24.07 4.61
N LYS A 79 -20.91 24.38 5.01
CA LYS A 79 -21.35 25.75 5.34
C LYS A 79 -20.76 26.30 6.65
N HIS A 80 -20.53 25.44 7.66
CA HIS A 80 -20.17 25.90 9.01
C HIS A 80 -18.74 25.57 9.42
N ARG A 81 -18.05 24.66 8.72
CA ARG A 81 -16.67 24.25 9.04
C ARG A 81 -15.70 24.50 7.89
N GLY A 82 -16.16 25.05 6.75
CA GLY A 82 -15.32 25.30 5.58
C GLY A 82 -14.76 24.03 4.96
N LEU A 83 -15.45 22.91 5.10
CA LEU A 83 -15.07 21.66 4.42
C LEU A 83 -15.34 21.77 2.92
N GLY A 84 -14.42 21.20 2.13
CA GLY A 84 -14.61 21.03 0.70
C GLY A 84 -15.69 19.98 0.38
N PRO A 85 -15.86 19.59 -0.90
CA PRO A 85 -16.86 18.59 -1.31
C PRO A 85 -16.65 17.23 -0.67
N PHE A 86 -15.41 16.90 -0.30
CA PHE A 86 -15.05 15.64 0.35
C PHE A 86 -14.39 15.86 1.71
N THR A 87 -14.55 14.88 2.59
CA THR A 87 -13.89 14.75 3.87
C THR A 87 -13.17 13.40 3.96
N TYR A 88 -12.21 13.31 4.87
CA TYR A 88 -11.36 12.14 5.03
C TYR A 88 -11.42 11.61 6.46
N MET A 89 -11.77 10.33 6.60
CA MET A 89 -12.03 9.70 7.90
C MET A 89 -11.21 8.42 8.07
N LYS A 90 -10.60 8.21 9.23
CA LYS A 90 -9.89 6.95 9.55
C LYS A 90 -10.82 5.76 9.70
N ALA A 91 -12.04 6.01 10.20
CA ALA A 91 -13.07 5.02 10.46
C ALA A 91 -14.43 5.74 10.63
N PRO A 92 -15.55 5.01 10.66
CA PRO A 92 -16.79 5.52 11.20
C PRO A 92 -16.58 6.13 12.57
N LYS A 93 -17.19 7.30 12.82
CA LYS A 93 -17.01 8.09 14.04
C LYS A 93 -15.57 8.55 14.30
N ASP A 94 -14.76 8.75 13.26
CA ASP A 94 -13.43 9.35 13.41
C ASP A 94 -13.51 10.79 13.93
N GLU A 95 -13.33 10.98 15.24
CA GLU A 95 -13.31 12.29 15.91
C GLU A 95 -12.14 13.18 15.48
N SER A 96 -11.09 12.60 14.86
CA SER A 96 -10.03 13.40 14.24
C SER A 96 -10.45 14.05 12.92
N SER A 97 -11.62 13.69 12.39
CA SER A 97 -12.20 14.32 11.21
C SER A 97 -12.94 15.60 11.58
N ARG A 98 -12.86 16.59 10.70
CA ARG A 98 -13.64 17.83 10.83
C ARG A 98 -15.13 17.63 10.45
N ALA A 99 -15.51 16.48 9.90
CA ALA A 99 -16.87 16.19 9.44
C ALA A 99 -17.78 15.70 10.57
N VAL A 100 -18.11 16.61 11.49
CA VAL A 100 -18.90 16.30 12.69
C VAL A 100 -20.31 15.81 12.34
N ALA A 101 -20.91 16.32 11.26
CA ALA A 101 -22.25 15.88 10.86
C ALA A 101 -22.28 14.40 10.42
N ASN A 102 -21.20 13.91 9.81
CA ASN A 102 -21.05 12.48 9.46
C ASN A 102 -20.89 11.58 10.70
N ILE A 103 -20.37 12.11 11.81
CA ILE A 103 -20.15 11.31 13.03
C ILE A 103 -21.47 11.06 13.78
N LYS A 104 -22.39 12.04 13.77
CA LYS A 104 -23.65 11.98 14.54
C LYS A 104 -24.56 10.85 14.07
N ASN A 105 -24.96 9.99 15.00
CA ASN A 105 -25.81 8.81 14.80
C ASN A 105 -25.25 7.78 13.80
N CYS A 106 -23.93 7.80 13.54
CA CYS A 106 -23.30 6.81 12.70
C CYS A 106 -23.37 5.42 13.35
N ARG A 107 -23.79 4.41 12.58
CA ARG A 107 -23.78 2.98 12.98
C ARG A 107 -22.89 2.12 12.09
N CYS A 108 -22.24 2.74 11.11
CA CYS A 108 -21.26 2.06 10.26
C CYS A 108 -20.08 1.56 11.10
N HIS A 109 -19.39 0.54 10.60
CA HIS A 109 -18.17 0.02 11.21
C HIS A 109 -17.10 -0.19 10.13
N THR A 110 -15.87 -0.45 10.57
CA THR A 110 -14.79 -0.87 9.68
C THR A 110 -14.53 -2.34 9.85
N ARG A 111 -14.33 -3.03 8.74
CA ARG A 111 -13.88 -4.43 8.73
C ARG A 111 -12.44 -4.46 8.24
N SER A 112 -11.55 -5.03 9.05
CA SER A 112 -10.16 -5.25 8.65
C SER A 112 -10.07 -6.44 7.69
N ILE A 113 -9.18 -6.34 6.70
CA ILE A 113 -8.85 -7.39 5.74
C ILE A 113 -7.35 -7.66 5.90
N PRO A 114 -6.96 -8.74 6.60
CA PRO A 114 -5.56 -8.99 6.98
C PRO A 114 -4.59 -9.01 5.80
N ASP A 115 -4.96 -9.67 4.70
CA ASP A 115 -4.09 -9.82 3.53
C ASP A 115 -4.03 -8.56 2.64
N GLY A 116 -4.66 -7.47 3.07
CA GLY A 116 -4.72 -6.14 2.45
C GLY A 116 -3.89 -5.90 1.20
N ILE A 117 -2.75 -5.23 1.36
CA ILE A 117 -1.81 -5.01 0.25
C ILE A 117 -1.01 -6.28 -0.05
N SER A 118 -0.75 -7.12 0.95
CA SER A 118 0.17 -8.26 0.84
C SER A 118 -0.24 -9.25 -0.25
N ARG A 119 -1.55 -9.46 -0.48
CA ARG A 119 -2.07 -10.33 -1.54
C ARG A 119 -1.66 -9.93 -2.96
N ASN A 120 -1.32 -8.66 -3.18
CA ASN A 120 -0.94 -8.13 -4.49
C ASN A 120 0.58 -7.89 -4.64
N ILE A 121 1.38 -8.38 -3.69
CA ILE A 121 2.84 -8.32 -3.78
C ILE A 121 3.34 -9.57 -4.49
N ARG A 122 4.19 -9.39 -5.52
CA ARG A 122 4.79 -10.50 -6.28
C ARG A 122 6.19 -10.18 -6.79
N THR A 123 7.01 -11.21 -6.90
CA THR A 123 8.30 -11.15 -7.61
C THR A 123 8.09 -11.46 -9.08
N LEU A 124 8.67 -10.65 -9.96
CA LEU A 124 8.69 -10.89 -11.40
C LEU A 124 9.86 -11.81 -11.80
N PRO A 125 9.79 -12.51 -12.95
CA PRO A 125 10.92 -13.29 -13.45
C PRO A 125 12.20 -12.45 -13.60
N PRO A 126 13.39 -13.06 -13.44
CA PRO A 126 14.65 -12.37 -13.70
C PRO A 126 14.77 -11.97 -15.17
N VAL A 127 15.29 -10.77 -15.41
CA VAL A 127 15.67 -10.26 -16.73
C VAL A 127 17.18 -10.15 -16.77
N VAL A 128 17.81 -10.86 -17.68
CA VAL A 128 19.26 -10.78 -17.95
C VAL A 128 19.46 -9.85 -19.14
N ALA A 129 20.28 -8.81 -18.97
CA ALA A 129 20.64 -7.86 -20.01
C ALA A 129 22.18 -7.69 -20.00
N GLY A 130 22.86 -8.42 -20.90
CA GLY A 130 24.31 -8.52 -20.91
C GLY A 130 24.83 -9.08 -19.59
N SER A 131 25.66 -8.33 -18.88
CA SER A 131 26.24 -8.70 -17.59
C SER A 131 25.33 -8.41 -16.38
N THR A 132 24.13 -7.86 -16.59
CA THR A 132 23.25 -7.41 -15.50
C THR A 132 22.05 -8.33 -15.34
N VAL A 133 21.79 -8.77 -14.11
CA VAL A 133 20.54 -9.45 -13.74
C VAL A 133 19.66 -8.49 -12.96
N THR A 134 18.45 -8.27 -13.43
CA THR A 134 17.42 -7.49 -12.73
C THR A 134 16.26 -8.38 -12.32
N VAL A 135 15.87 -8.30 -11.04
CA VAL A 135 14.63 -8.90 -10.54
C VAL A 135 13.82 -7.81 -9.86
N LYS A 136 12.51 -7.80 -10.09
CA LYS A 136 11.60 -6.79 -9.52
C LYS A 136 10.65 -7.43 -8.54
N VAL A 137 10.45 -6.80 -7.40
CA VAL A 137 9.34 -7.08 -6.48
C VAL A 137 8.36 -5.92 -6.61
N VAL A 138 7.11 -6.22 -6.92
CA VAL A 138 6.07 -5.22 -7.20
C VAL A 138 4.89 -5.40 -6.26
N ALA A 139 4.28 -4.28 -5.86
CA ALA A 139 2.95 -4.23 -5.25
C ALA A 139 2.03 -3.50 -6.21
N GLU A 140 0.88 -4.11 -6.52
CA GLU A 140 -0.11 -3.54 -7.43
C GLU A 140 -1.44 -3.30 -6.71
N GLY A 141 -2.18 -2.29 -7.19
CA GLY A 141 -3.51 -1.96 -6.67
C GLY A 141 -3.62 -0.49 -6.28
N ASP A 142 -4.84 -0.10 -5.92
CA ASP A 142 -5.13 1.26 -5.51
C ASP A 142 -4.41 1.59 -4.20
N TRP A 143 -3.95 2.83 -4.09
CA TRP A 143 -3.34 3.38 -2.87
C TRP A 143 -2.04 2.73 -2.39
N VAL A 144 -1.41 1.84 -3.16
CA VAL A 144 -0.15 1.17 -2.77
C VAL A 144 0.99 2.15 -2.53
N VAL A 145 1.10 3.22 -3.34
CA VAL A 145 2.13 4.25 -3.16
C VAL A 145 1.85 5.10 -1.91
N PRO A 146 0.67 5.73 -1.74
CA PRO A 146 0.32 6.40 -0.49
C PRO A 146 0.44 5.53 0.77
N ALA A 147 0.20 4.22 0.66
CA ALA A 147 0.40 3.31 1.79
C ALA A 147 1.88 3.13 2.15
N GLU A 148 2.77 3.03 1.15
CA GLU A 148 4.22 2.90 1.33
C GLU A 148 4.81 4.18 1.92
N ILE A 149 4.62 5.33 1.25
CA ILE A 149 5.35 6.57 1.57
C ILE A 149 4.55 7.59 2.41
N GLY A 150 3.24 7.38 2.55
CA GLY A 150 2.34 8.31 3.22
C GLY A 150 1.69 9.31 2.27
N THR A 151 0.79 10.13 2.82
CA THR A 151 0.12 11.20 2.08
C THR A 151 -0.44 12.26 3.04
N VAL A 152 -0.71 13.45 2.51
CA VAL A 152 -1.35 14.55 3.23
C VAL A 152 -2.67 14.87 2.55
N TYR A 153 -3.76 14.78 3.31
CA TYR A 153 -5.09 15.13 2.85
C TYR A 153 -5.39 16.61 3.11
N PRO A 154 -6.37 17.20 2.39
CA PRO A 154 -6.86 18.55 2.66
C PRO A 154 -7.13 18.81 4.15
N GLY A 155 -6.77 20.00 4.61
CA GLY A 155 -6.82 20.36 6.03
C GLY A 155 -5.62 19.86 6.85
N ASN A 156 -4.50 19.57 6.19
CA ASN A 156 -3.24 19.09 6.80
C ASN A 156 -3.41 17.80 7.61
N LEU A 157 -4.30 16.92 7.14
CA LEU A 157 -4.53 15.62 7.77
C LEU A 157 -3.49 14.64 7.23
N GLU A 158 -2.49 14.30 8.03
CA GLU A 158 -1.42 13.41 7.62
C GLU A 158 -1.78 11.93 7.80
N ALA A 159 -1.35 11.11 6.84
CA ALA A 159 -1.28 9.66 6.95
C ALA A 159 0.17 9.21 6.77
N LYS A 160 0.75 8.62 7.83
CA LYS A 160 2.14 8.15 7.83
C LYS A 160 2.29 6.93 6.91
N GLY A 161 3.39 6.92 6.15
CA GLY A 161 3.80 5.77 5.36
C GLY A 161 4.17 4.57 6.23
N THR A 162 3.96 3.38 5.69
CA THR A 162 4.30 2.11 6.36
C THR A 162 5.66 1.57 5.96
N TYR A 163 6.19 2.04 4.82
CA TYR A 163 7.50 1.71 4.29
C TYR A 163 7.75 0.19 4.21
N TYR A 164 6.73 -0.59 3.81
CA TYR A 164 6.78 -2.05 3.83
C TYR A 164 7.77 -2.61 2.81
N MET A 165 7.92 -1.99 1.63
CA MET A 165 8.91 -2.40 0.63
C MET A 165 10.32 -2.01 1.06
N ALA A 166 10.52 -0.75 1.47
CA ALA A 166 11.83 -0.27 1.89
C ALA A 166 12.38 -1.07 3.09
N ARG A 167 11.52 -1.36 4.07
CA ARG A 167 11.89 -2.20 5.23
C ARG A 167 12.19 -3.64 4.84
N ALA A 168 11.41 -4.23 3.93
CA ALA A 168 11.67 -5.58 3.44
C ALA A 168 13.03 -5.69 2.76
N ALA A 169 13.35 -4.74 1.87
CA ALA A 169 14.63 -4.68 1.19
C ALA A 169 15.79 -4.53 2.20
N ALA A 170 15.65 -3.64 3.19
CA ALA A 170 16.68 -3.44 4.22
C ALA A 170 16.94 -4.70 5.06
N VAL A 171 15.87 -5.40 5.47
CA VAL A 171 15.97 -6.65 6.24
C VAL A 171 16.68 -7.75 5.46
N VAL A 172 16.33 -7.93 4.19
CA VAL A 172 16.98 -8.94 3.35
C VAL A 172 18.43 -8.54 3.05
N ALA A 173 18.69 -7.27 2.72
CA ALA A 173 20.05 -6.78 2.50
C ALA A 173 20.96 -7.03 3.71
N ALA A 174 20.46 -6.89 4.95
CA ALA A 174 21.23 -7.18 6.15
C ALA A 174 21.62 -8.66 6.32
N ARG A 175 20.89 -9.60 5.70
CA ARG A 175 21.17 -11.06 5.76
C ARG A 175 22.18 -11.53 4.72
N HIS A 176 22.31 -10.78 3.62
CA HIS A 176 23.21 -11.10 2.50
C HIS A 176 24.43 -10.17 2.43
N ARG A 177 24.70 -9.44 3.52
CA ARG A 177 25.96 -8.73 3.75
C ARG A 177 27.02 -9.69 4.28
#